data_AF-A0A1C5NQE6-F1
#
_entry.id   AF-A0A1C5NQE6-F1
#
_cell.length_a   1.000
_cell.length_b   1.000
_cell.length_c   1.000
_cell.angle_alpha   90.00
_cell.angle_beta   90.00
_cell.angle_gamma   90.00
#
_symmetry.space_group_name_H-M   'P 1'
#
loop_
_entity.id
_entity.type
_entity.pdbx_description
1 polymer ?
#
loop_
_entity_poly.entity_id
_entity_poly.type
_entity_poly.pdbx_seq_one_letter_code
_entity_poly.pdbx_strand_id
1 'polypeptide(L)'
;MLSVVREYKDYSVLGHMDLIARYDEKGVYPFEKIKPIVEEILQVVIADGKGLEVNTSSYRYGLSDTTPSVEILKRYRELGGKIVTIGSDSHKPEHLGAYIEETKEMLRKAGYTQFCTYERMSPVFHDL
;
A
#
# COMPACT_ATOMS: atom_id res chain seq x y z
N MET A 1 9.57 -8.28 7.41
CA MET A 1 8.30 -8.32 6.65
C MET A 1 8.10 -9.65 5.94
N LEU A 2 9.01 -10.10 5.06
CA LEU A 2 8.85 -11.38 4.35
C LEU A 2 8.59 -12.58 5.27
N SER A 3 9.33 -12.70 6.38
CA SER A 3 9.07 -13.75 7.39
C SER A 3 7.66 -13.67 7.95
N VAL A 4 7.21 -12.45 8.32
CA VAL A 4 5.88 -12.20 8.89
C VAL A 4 4.77 -12.64 7.93
N VAL A 5 4.84 -12.28 6.64
CA VAL A 5 3.80 -12.68 5.67
C VAL A 5 3.82 -14.17 5.36
N ARG A 6 4.95 -14.86 5.58
CA ARG A 6 5.04 -16.32 5.44
C ARG A 6 4.39 -17.05 6.61
N GLU A 7 4.53 -16.52 7.82
CA GLU A 7 4.15 -17.21 9.06
C GLU A 7 2.77 -16.80 9.59
N TYR A 8 2.41 -15.52 9.50
CA TYR A 8 1.16 -14.98 10.03
C TYR A 8 0.15 -14.72 8.91
N LYS A 9 -1.08 -15.25 9.03
CA LYS A 9 -2.11 -15.20 7.97
C LYS A 9 -3.40 -14.49 8.38
N ASP A 10 -3.55 -14.16 9.67
CA ASP A 10 -4.76 -13.54 10.24
C ASP A 10 -4.74 -12.01 10.10
N TYR A 11 -4.62 -11.55 8.85
CA TYR A 11 -4.71 -10.15 8.45
C TYR A 11 -5.44 -10.01 7.11
N SER A 12 -5.75 -8.77 6.72
CA SER A 12 -6.39 -8.48 5.42
C SER A 12 -5.44 -7.75 4.46
N VAL A 13 -4.68 -6.79 4.96
CA VAL A 13 -3.77 -5.95 4.15
C VAL A 13 -2.45 -5.68 4.86
N LEU A 14 -1.38 -5.47 4.10
CA LEU A 14 -0.14 -4.91 4.63
C LEU A 14 -0.25 -3.39 4.75
N GLY A 15 -0.13 -2.88 5.97
CA GLY A 15 -0.02 -1.44 6.24
C GLY A 15 1.29 -0.87 5.69
N HIS A 16 1.23 0.29 5.04
CA HIS A 16 2.36 1.14 4.61
C HIS A 16 3.71 0.39 4.52
N MET A 17 3.83 -0.55 3.57
CA MET A 17 4.82 -1.64 3.67
C MET A 17 6.29 -1.20 3.56
N ASP A 18 6.53 -0.01 3.03
CA ASP A 18 7.83 0.63 2.89
C ASP A 18 8.02 1.78 3.89
N LEU A 19 7.36 1.72 5.06
CA LEU A 19 7.42 2.73 6.13
C LEU A 19 8.84 3.22 6.45
N ILE A 20 9.85 2.38 6.27
CA ILE A 20 11.26 2.74 6.43
C ILE A 20 11.63 4.02 5.64
N ALA A 21 11.04 4.23 4.46
CA ALA A 21 11.25 5.43 3.63
C ALA A 21 10.83 6.74 4.33
N ARG A 22 9.90 6.67 5.30
CA ARG A 22 9.49 7.84 6.09
C ARG A 22 10.62 8.37 6.98
N TYR A 23 11.54 7.50 7.40
CA TYR A 23 12.55 7.79 8.41
C TYR A 23 13.99 7.64 7.89
N ASP A 24 14.18 7.29 6.63
CA ASP A 24 15.51 7.06 6.07
C ASP A 24 16.24 8.39 5.82
N GLU A 25 17.17 8.74 6.71
CA GLU A 25 18.02 9.92 6.59
C GLU A 25 19.01 9.84 5.41
N LYS A 26 19.18 8.66 4.79
CA LYS A 26 20.00 8.48 3.57
C LYS A 26 19.23 8.79 2.29
N GLY A 27 17.94 9.11 2.40
CA GLY A 27 17.07 9.45 1.28
C GLY A 27 16.49 8.22 0.57
N VAL A 28 15.97 8.45 -0.64
CA VAL A 28 15.26 7.39 -1.39
C VAL A 28 16.23 6.32 -1.87
N TYR A 29 16.04 5.09 -1.38
CA TYR A 29 16.80 3.94 -1.84
C TYR A 29 16.28 3.43 -3.21
N PRO A 30 17.15 3.05 -4.17
CA PRO A 30 16.70 2.65 -5.50
C PRO A 30 15.79 1.42 -5.49
N PHE A 31 14.61 1.53 -6.10
CA PHE A 31 13.61 0.44 -6.14
C PHE A 31 14.19 -0.85 -6.72
N GLU A 32 14.95 -0.80 -7.82
CA GLU A 32 15.54 -2.00 -8.46
C GLU A 32 16.44 -2.82 -7.52
N LYS A 33 17.02 -2.21 -6.48
CA LYS A 33 17.82 -2.93 -5.48
C LYS A 33 16.97 -3.71 -4.47
N ILE A 34 15.75 -3.25 -4.20
CA ILE A 34 14.82 -3.91 -3.28
C ILE A 34 13.74 -4.72 -4.00
N LYS A 35 13.62 -4.55 -5.32
CA LYS A 35 12.60 -5.20 -6.14
C LYS A 35 12.54 -6.72 -5.96
N PRO A 36 13.64 -7.50 -5.91
CA PRO A 36 13.55 -8.95 -5.71
C PRO A 36 12.83 -9.34 -4.40
N ILE A 37 13.17 -8.69 -3.29
CA ILE A 37 12.55 -8.98 -1.99
C ILE A 37 11.13 -8.44 -1.91
N VAL A 38 10.85 -7.29 -2.54
CA VAL A 38 9.49 -6.76 -2.65
C VAL A 38 8.61 -7.73 -3.44
N GLU A 39 9.04 -8.20 -4.61
CA GLU A 39 8.27 -9.14 -5.44
C GLU A 39 7.95 -10.43 -4.69
N GLU A 40 8.90 -10.95 -3.92
CA GLU A 40 8.69 -12.15 -3.09
C GLU A 40 7.61 -11.90 -2.02
N ILE A 41 7.61 -10.74 -1.37
CA ILE A 41 6.55 -10.35 -0.42
C ILE A 41 5.20 -10.23 -1.15
N LEU A 42 5.16 -9.51 -2.27
CA LEU A 42 3.94 -9.29 -3.03
C LEU A 42 3.33 -10.61 -3.53
N GLN A 43 4.15 -11.54 -4.02
CA GLN A 43 3.68 -12.86 -4.46
C GLN A 43 3.02 -13.65 -3.33
N VAL A 44 3.61 -13.64 -2.12
CA VAL A 44 2.99 -14.29 -0.94
C VAL A 44 1.66 -13.62 -0.59
N VAL A 45 1.64 -12.29 -0.53
CA VAL A 45 0.43 -11.49 -0.24
C VAL A 45 -0.69 -11.79 -1.23
N ILE A 46 -0.38 -11.83 -2.53
CA ILE A 46 -1.33 -12.14 -3.60
C ILE A 46 -1.84 -13.57 -3.47
N ALA A 47 -0.94 -14.55 -3.27
CA ALA A 47 -1.30 -15.96 -3.13
C ALA A 47 -2.23 -16.22 -1.94
N ASP A 48 -2.05 -15.47 -0.84
CA ASP A 48 -2.88 -15.55 0.36
C ASP A 48 -4.20 -14.75 0.26
N GLY A 49 -4.49 -14.13 -0.90
CA GLY A 49 -5.68 -13.30 -1.10
C GLY A 49 -5.68 -12.02 -0.26
N LYS A 50 -4.50 -11.49 0.07
CA LYS A 50 -4.32 -10.29 0.90
C LYS A 50 -4.02 -9.06 0.02
N GLY A 51 -4.18 -7.88 0.63
CA GLY A 51 -3.98 -6.61 -0.06
C GLY A 51 -2.86 -5.75 0.48
N LEU A 52 -2.77 -4.54 -0.08
CA LEU A 52 -1.92 -3.45 0.37
C LEU A 52 -2.77 -2.29 0.88
N GLU A 53 -2.28 -1.59 1.89
CA GLU A 53 -2.75 -0.25 2.25
C GLU A 53 -1.95 0.79 1.48
N VAL A 54 -2.63 1.74 0.83
CA VAL A 54 -2.04 3.01 0.41
C VAL A 54 -2.31 4.01 1.51
N ASN A 55 -1.25 4.39 2.19
CA ASN A 55 -1.34 5.23 3.37
C ASN A 55 -1.12 6.69 3.00
N THR A 56 -2.12 7.53 3.30
CA THR A 56 -2.13 8.94 2.91
C THR A 56 -1.39 9.85 3.89
N SER A 57 -0.79 9.29 4.95
CA SER A 57 0.07 10.08 5.83
C SER A 57 1.33 10.58 5.13
N SER A 58 1.76 9.94 4.04
CA SER A 58 2.93 10.37 3.24
C SER A 58 2.87 11.85 2.88
N TYR A 59 1.68 12.36 2.54
CA TYR A 59 1.43 13.78 2.27
C TYR A 59 1.73 14.68 3.47
N ARG A 60 1.31 14.27 4.69
CA ARG A 60 1.55 15.04 5.92
C ARG A 60 3.02 15.01 6.35
N TYR A 61 3.70 13.90 6.09
CA TYR A 61 5.13 13.75 6.35
C TYR A 61 6.01 14.40 5.27
N GLY A 62 5.42 14.96 4.21
CA GLY A 62 6.16 15.61 3.12
C GLY A 62 7.04 14.65 2.33
N LEU A 63 6.66 13.37 2.25
CA LEU A 63 7.41 12.38 1.47
C LEU A 63 7.27 12.69 -0.02
N SER A 64 8.31 12.36 -0.79
CA SER A 64 8.32 12.55 -2.24
C SER A 64 7.40 11.58 -3.01
N ASP A 65 6.91 10.53 -2.34
CA ASP A 65 6.07 9.48 -2.92
C ASP A 65 5.04 8.97 -1.88
N THR A 66 4.09 8.14 -2.30
CA THR A 66 3.15 7.46 -1.41
C THR A 66 3.82 6.33 -0.61
N THR A 67 3.12 5.82 0.39
CA THR A 67 3.55 4.61 1.14
C THR A 67 2.47 3.53 1.03
N PRO A 68 2.66 2.46 0.24
CA PRO A 68 3.86 2.18 -0.55
C PRO A 68 4.06 3.10 -1.74
N SER A 69 5.30 3.16 -2.23
CA SER A 69 5.67 3.90 -3.43
C SER A 69 4.84 3.48 -4.63
N VAL A 70 4.65 4.39 -5.58
CA VAL A 70 3.89 4.13 -6.80
C VAL A 70 4.48 2.96 -7.60
N GLU A 71 5.80 2.77 -7.56
CA GLU A 71 6.47 1.65 -8.24
C GLU A 71 6.12 0.29 -7.61
N ILE A 72 6.01 0.22 -6.27
CA ILE A 72 5.52 -0.99 -5.59
C ILE A 72 4.07 -1.28 -5.97
N LEU A 73 3.21 -0.25 -6.02
CA LEU A 73 1.81 -0.40 -6.41
C LEU A 73 1.68 -0.92 -7.85
N LYS A 74 2.36 -0.30 -8.81
CA LYS A 74 2.40 -0.78 -10.20
C LYS A 74 2.84 -2.23 -10.26
N ARG A 75 3.90 -2.59 -9.52
CA ARG A 75 4.41 -3.96 -9.50
C ARG A 75 3.42 -4.95 -8.90
N TYR A 76 2.76 -4.60 -7.80
CA TYR A 76 1.70 -5.42 -7.20
C TYR A 76 0.59 -5.72 -8.20
N ARG A 77 0.14 -4.70 -8.96
CA ARG A 77 -0.87 -4.89 -10.01
C ARG A 77 -0.37 -5.78 -11.14
N GLU A 78 0.85 -5.55 -11.63
CA GLU A 78 1.46 -6.38 -12.69
C GLU A 78 1.57 -7.86 -12.32
N LEU A 79 1.81 -8.15 -11.03
CA LEU A 79 1.84 -9.51 -10.48
C LEU A 79 0.44 -10.11 -10.25
N GLY A 80 -0.64 -9.38 -10.56
CA GLY A 80 -2.03 -9.83 -10.43
C GLY A 80 -2.73 -9.39 -9.15
N GLY A 81 -2.08 -8.56 -8.32
CA GLY A 81 -2.66 -7.97 -7.12
C GLY A 81 -3.78 -6.98 -7.42
N LYS A 82 -4.88 -7.07 -6.67
CA LYS A 82 -6.10 -6.25 -6.89
C LYS A 82 -6.61 -5.56 -5.64
N ILE A 83 -6.23 -6.02 -4.46
CA ILE A 83 -6.78 -5.55 -3.20
C ILE A 83 -5.92 -4.37 -2.73
N VAL A 84 -6.43 -3.17 -2.93
CA VAL A 84 -5.80 -1.93 -2.47
C VAL A 84 -6.78 -1.16 -1.59
N THR A 85 -6.41 -0.94 -0.34
CA THR A 85 -7.18 -0.11 0.61
C THR A 85 -6.53 1.27 0.74
N ILE A 86 -7.27 2.26 1.21
CA ILE A 86 -6.76 3.62 1.45
C ILE A 86 -6.93 3.95 2.93
N GLY A 87 -5.84 4.34 3.59
CA GLY A 87 -5.82 4.61 5.03
C GLY A 87 -5.17 5.95 5.36
N SER A 88 -5.82 6.78 6.19
CA SER A 88 -5.27 8.10 6.55
C SER A 88 -4.23 8.09 7.66
N ASP A 89 -4.14 6.99 8.42
CA ASP A 89 -3.27 6.86 9.60
C ASP A 89 -3.44 8.05 10.55
N SER A 90 -4.70 8.43 10.75
CA SER A 90 -5.07 9.65 11.44
C SER A 90 -4.86 9.51 12.94
N HIS A 91 -4.11 10.44 13.51
CA HIS A 91 -3.88 10.59 14.95
C HIS A 91 -4.49 11.89 15.52
N LYS A 92 -5.23 12.64 14.69
CA LYS A 92 -5.95 13.86 15.07
C LYS A 92 -7.21 14.02 14.22
N PRO A 93 -8.33 14.57 14.75
CA PRO A 93 -9.58 14.69 14.01
C PRO A 93 -9.44 15.32 12.62
N GLU A 94 -8.61 16.37 12.49
CA GLU A 94 -8.36 17.09 11.24
C GLU A 94 -7.63 16.26 10.17
N HIS A 95 -7.01 15.14 10.52
CA HIS A 95 -6.33 14.27 9.57
C HIS A 95 -7.23 13.13 9.05
N LEU A 96 -8.42 12.96 9.64
CA LEU A 96 -9.32 11.87 9.26
C LEU A 96 -9.74 12.02 7.81
N GLY A 97 -9.42 11.00 7.00
CA GLY A 97 -9.75 10.98 5.57
C GLY A 97 -8.96 11.98 4.72
N ALA A 98 -7.95 12.65 5.29
CA ALA A 98 -7.10 13.57 4.55
C ALA A 98 -6.43 12.86 3.36
N TYR A 99 -6.43 13.53 2.21
CA TYR A 99 -5.79 13.08 0.97
C TYR A 99 -6.33 11.78 0.35
N ILE A 100 -7.52 11.31 0.75
CA ILE A 100 -8.13 10.11 0.16
C ILE A 100 -8.45 10.31 -1.33
N GLU A 101 -9.02 11.45 -1.71
CA GLU A 101 -9.42 11.71 -3.10
C GLU A 101 -8.20 11.85 -4.02
N GLU A 102 -7.16 12.52 -3.54
CA GLU A 102 -5.87 12.63 -4.22
C GLU A 102 -5.22 11.26 -4.40
N THR A 103 -5.34 10.39 -3.40
CA THR A 103 -4.84 9.02 -3.46
C THR A 103 -5.63 8.18 -4.47
N LYS A 104 -6.97 8.35 -4.55
CA LYS A 104 -7.79 7.69 -5.58
C LYS A 104 -7.35 8.12 -6.98
N GLU A 105 -7.11 9.41 -7.19
CA GLU A 105 -6.64 9.92 -8.48
C GLU A 105 -5.26 9.39 -8.84
N MET A 106 -4.35 9.30 -7.87
CA MET A 106 -3.06 8.62 -8.06
C MET A 106 -3.26 7.15 -8.47
N LEU A 107 -4.15 6.41 -7.80
CA LEU A 107 -4.43 5.01 -8.13
C LEU A 107 -4.99 4.86 -9.55
N ARG A 108 -5.88 5.75 -10.00
CA ARG A 108 -6.35 5.79 -11.40
C ARG A 108 -5.20 5.96 -12.37
N LYS A 109 -4.29 6.90 -12.11
CA LYS A 109 -3.08 7.13 -12.93
C LYS A 109 -2.10 5.96 -12.89
N ALA A 110 -2.00 5.27 -11.76
CA ALA A 110 -1.27 4.02 -11.62
C ALA A 110 -1.98 2.85 -12.34
N GLY A 111 -3.20 3.07 -12.85
CA GLY A 111 -4.02 2.16 -13.66
C GLY A 111 -4.75 1.09 -12.84
N TYR A 112 -5.18 1.45 -11.64
CA TYR A 112 -6.23 0.74 -10.91
C TYR A 112 -7.60 1.27 -11.34
N THR A 113 -8.58 0.38 -11.39
CA THR A 113 -9.99 0.73 -11.68
C THR A 113 -10.88 0.66 -10.45
N GLN A 114 -10.39 0.04 -9.37
CA GLN A 114 -11.14 -0.17 -8.13
C GLN A 114 -10.22 -0.04 -6.92
N PHE A 115 -10.80 0.35 -5.79
CA PHE A 115 -10.21 0.22 -4.46
C PHE A 115 -11.07 -0.70 -3.59
N CYS A 116 -10.55 -1.09 -2.44
CA CYS A 116 -11.14 -2.07 -1.56
C CYS A 116 -11.37 -1.48 -0.17
N THR A 117 -12.47 -1.90 0.45
CA THR A 117 -12.76 -1.77 1.88
C THR A 117 -13.08 -3.15 2.44
N TYR A 118 -13.30 -3.28 3.74
CA TYR A 118 -13.61 -4.57 4.35
C TYR A 118 -14.85 -4.49 5.22
N GLU A 119 -15.69 -5.51 5.11
CA GLU A 119 -16.77 -5.78 6.05
C GLU A 119 -16.58 -7.19 6.61
N ARG A 120 -16.45 -7.34 7.94
CA ARG A 120 -16.28 -8.65 8.60
C ARG A 120 -15.19 -9.51 7.93
N MET A 121 -14.02 -8.90 7.70
CA MET A 121 -12.85 -9.49 7.01
C MET A 121 -13.09 -9.94 5.55
N SER A 122 -14.24 -9.62 4.96
CA SER A 122 -14.54 -9.87 3.55
C SER A 122 -14.28 -8.61 2.72
N PRO A 123 -13.54 -8.71 1.60
CA PRO A 123 -13.24 -7.55 0.76
C PRO A 123 -14.50 -7.06 0.03
N VAL A 124 -14.68 -5.74 -0.01
CA VAL A 124 -15.72 -5.03 -0.75
C VAL A 124 -15.06 -4.06 -1.70
N PHE A 125 -15.22 -4.30 -3.01
CA PHE A 125 -14.63 -3.49 -4.07
C PHE A 125 -15.53 -2.33 -4.46
N HIS A 126 -14.91 -1.18 -4.72
CA HIS A 126 -15.55 0.07 -5.12
C HIS A 126 -14.83 0.62 -6.34
N ASP A 127 -15.58 1.18 -7.28
CA ASP A 127 -14.98 1.82 -8.45
C ASP A 127 -14.16 3.05 -8.05
N LEU A 128 -13.01 3.22 -8.71
CA LEU A 128 -12.14 4.37 -8.52
C LEU A 128 -12.65 5.56 -9.31
#